data_AF-A0A6L9ISH4-F1
#
_entry.id   AF-A0A6L9ISH4-F1
#
_cell.length_a   1.000
_cell.length_b   1.000
_cell.length_c   1.000
_cell.angle_alpha   90.00
_cell.angle_beta   90.00
_cell.angle_gamma   90.00
#
_symmetry.space_group_name_H-M   'P 1'
#
loop_
_entity.id
_entity.type
_entity.pdbx_description
1 polymer ?
#
loop_
_entity_poly.entity_id
_entity_poly.type
_entity_poly.pdbx_seq_one_letter_code
_entity_poly.pdbx_strand_id
1 'polypeptide(L)'
;MEIPLTILYTYSLHGALDRLPRLYTLIRALRSKAAGRVLLFDLGASCSPVIWPCALTGGRSTLVALDGMGYDAANIVGSADDDARIKLGDNVRMILVDNDYPWRDGDLVATTPDATTAINPDEITLHIVLRPASTTRLDGPDGKRLFLAGVGGEQVGSVGLKLMNDCPPQLIDHAVHDLLPTTFPDPTISGIVEFVRAEARYAEKRRGAKS
;
A
#
# COMPACT_ATOMS: atom_id res chain seq x y z
N MET A 1 -11.91 -24.36 8.43
CA MET A 1 -12.58 -23.79 7.23
C MET A 1 -11.49 -23.16 6.37
N GLU A 2 -11.52 -23.35 5.06
CA GLU A 2 -10.53 -22.73 4.17
C GLU A 2 -11.00 -21.32 3.80
N ILE A 3 -10.15 -20.32 4.05
CA ILE A 3 -10.46 -18.93 3.72
C ILE A 3 -9.47 -18.49 2.65
N PRO A 4 -9.88 -18.38 1.37
CA PRO A 4 -9.02 -17.83 0.34
C PRO A 4 -8.80 -16.34 0.59
N LEU A 5 -7.54 -15.93 0.57
CA LEU A 5 -7.09 -14.56 0.72
C LEU A 5 -6.24 -14.18 -0.49
N THR A 6 -6.56 -13.04 -1.10
CA THR A 6 -5.71 -12.41 -2.12
C THR A 6 -5.10 -11.14 -1.55
N ILE A 7 -3.79 -10.98 -1.71
CA ILE A 7 -3.08 -9.74 -1.42
C ILE A 7 -2.68 -9.12 -2.75
N LEU A 8 -3.18 -7.92 -3.01
CA LEU A 8 -2.69 -7.05 -4.07
C LEU A 8 -1.72 -6.05 -3.45
N TYR A 9 -0.66 -5.70 -4.16
CA TYR A 9 0.30 -4.74 -3.63
C TYR A 9 1.01 -3.92 -4.71
N THR A 10 1.47 -2.74 -4.32
CA THR A 10 2.27 -1.84 -5.15
C THR A 10 3.53 -1.39 -4.41
N TYR A 11 4.47 -0.82 -5.14
CA TYR A 11 5.72 -0.28 -4.60
C TYR A 11 6.26 0.80 -5.55
N SER A 12 7.08 1.73 -5.04
CA SER A 12 7.89 2.63 -5.87
C SER A 12 7.05 3.53 -6.80
N LEU A 13 5.88 3.97 -6.32
CA LEU A 13 5.01 4.90 -7.06
C LEU A 13 5.65 6.29 -7.20
N HIS A 14 6.51 6.67 -6.26
CA HIS A 14 7.30 7.91 -6.26
C HIS A 14 6.51 9.20 -6.54
N GLY A 15 5.23 9.26 -6.22
CA GLY A 15 4.38 10.42 -6.46
C GLY A 15 3.94 10.61 -7.91
N ALA A 16 4.02 9.56 -8.74
CA ALA A 16 3.54 9.58 -10.12
C ALA A 16 2.00 9.60 -10.20
N LEU A 17 1.38 10.67 -9.73
CA LEU A 17 -0.08 10.81 -9.58
C LEU A 17 -0.84 10.57 -10.89
N ASP A 18 -0.27 10.90 -12.05
CA ASP A 18 -0.89 10.69 -13.37
C ASP A 18 -1.10 9.22 -13.71
N ARG A 19 -0.37 8.31 -13.07
CA ARG A 19 -0.50 6.86 -13.28
C ARG A 19 -1.64 6.25 -12.48
N LEU A 20 -1.98 6.85 -11.33
CA LEU A 20 -2.90 6.26 -10.35
C LEU A 20 -4.28 5.94 -10.91
N PRO A 21 -4.91 6.76 -11.78
CA PRO A 21 -6.20 6.42 -12.37
C PRO A 21 -6.17 5.14 -13.20
N ARG A 22 -5.09 4.92 -13.97
CA ARG A 22 -4.94 3.71 -14.80
C ARG A 22 -4.56 2.51 -13.94
N LEU A 23 -3.70 2.72 -12.95
CA LEU A 23 -3.32 1.70 -11.97
C LEU A 23 -4.54 1.20 -11.19
N TYR A 24 -5.45 2.09 -10.81
CA TYR A 24 -6.69 1.72 -10.13
C TYR A 24 -7.62 0.88 -11.03
N THR A 25 -7.71 1.19 -12.32
CA THR A 25 -8.47 0.35 -13.27
C THR A 25 -7.91 -1.08 -13.30
N LEU A 26 -6.59 -1.25 -13.31
CA LEU A 26 -5.95 -2.57 -13.20
C LEU A 26 -6.26 -3.24 -11.86
N ILE A 27 -6.07 -2.54 -10.74
CA ILE A 27 -6.37 -3.07 -9.39
C ILE A 27 -7.82 -3.53 -9.28
N ARG A 28 -8.78 -2.75 -9.79
CA ARG A 28 -10.21 -3.11 -9.77
C ARG A 28 -10.49 -4.38 -10.59
N ALA A 29 -9.83 -4.53 -11.74
CA ALA A 29 -9.94 -5.73 -12.56
C ALA A 29 -9.31 -6.97 -11.90
N LEU A 30 -8.26 -6.80 -11.09
CA LEU A 30 -7.67 -7.89 -10.29
C LEU A 30 -8.58 -8.25 -9.11
N ARG A 31 -9.10 -7.25 -8.39
CA ARG A 31 -10.05 -7.46 -7.29
C ARG A 31 -11.30 -8.24 -7.74
N SER A 32 -11.83 -7.96 -8.93
CA SER A 32 -13.03 -8.66 -9.43
C SER A 32 -12.79 -10.12 -9.83
N LYS A 33 -11.54 -10.53 -10.02
CA LYS A 33 -11.15 -11.91 -10.36
C LYS A 33 -10.69 -12.72 -9.15
N ALA A 34 -10.39 -12.05 -8.04
CA ALA A 34 -9.89 -12.69 -6.84
C ALA A 34 -10.96 -13.58 -6.19
N ALA A 35 -10.53 -14.73 -5.67
CA ALA A 35 -11.39 -15.58 -4.86
C ALA A 35 -11.32 -15.14 -3.39
N GLY A 36 -12.48 -14.92 -2.78
CA GLY A 36 -12.58 -14.61 -1.35
C GLY A 36 -12.19 -13.18 -0.99
N ARG A 37 -11.47 -13.05 0.12
CA ARG A 37 -11.10 -11.75 0.70
C ARG A 37 -9.94 -11.14 -0.09
N VAL A 38 -9.96 -9.83 -0.31
CA VAL A 38 -8.86 -9.10 -0.95
C VAL A 38 -8.33 -7.98 -0.06
N LEU A 39 -7.02 -7.97 0.15
CA LEU A 39 -6.29 -6.87 0.80
C LEU A 39 -5.42 -6.15 -0.22
N LEU A 40 -5.23 -4.84 -0.05
CA LEU A 40 -4.43 -4.00 -0.91
C LEU A 40 -3.43 -3.19 -0.08
N PHE A 41 -2.15 -3.39 -0.36
CA PHE A 41 -1.06 -2.75 0.38
C PHE A 41 -0.12 -1.95 -0.52
N ASP A 42 0.45 -0.87 0.00
CA ASP A 42 1.64 -0.25 -0.56
C ASP A 42 2.87 -0.60 0.27
N LEU A 43 3.91 -1.11 -0.38
CA LEU A 43 5.17 -1.54 0.28
C LEU A 43 6.14 -0.39 0.55
N GLY A 44 5.73 0.85 0.25
CA GLY A 44 6.51 2.06 0.49
C GLY A 44 7.09 2.67 -0.77
N ALA A 45 7.91 3.71 -0.56
CA ALA A 45 8.38 4.60 -1.64
C ALA A 45 7.23 5.19 -2.49
N SER A 46 6.07 5.38 -1.85
CA SER A 46 4.88 5.97 -2.45
C SER A 46 5.08 7.40 -2.93
N CYS A 47 5.86 8.20 -2.19
CA CYS A 47 6.21 9.57 -2.53
C CYS A 47 7.73 9.73 -2.64
N SER A 48 8.16 10.73 -3.41
CA SER A 48 9.57 11.11 -3.55
C SER A 48 9.73 12.62 -3.33
N PRO A 49 10.70 13.08 -2.52
CA PRO A 49 10.86 14.49 -2.20
C PRO A 49 11.26 15.37 -3.40
N VAL A 50 11.65 14.78 -4.54
CA VAL A 50 11.93 15.53 -5.77
C VAL A 50 10.67 15.78 -6.62
N ILE A 51 9.55 15.13 -6.29
CA ILE A 51 8.28 15.30 -7.00
C ILE A 51 7.47 16.39 -6.30
N TRP A 52 7.09 17.44 -7.04
CA TRP A 52 6.55 18.69 -6.51
C TRP A 52 5.40 18.51 -5.48
N PRO A 53 4.33 17.74 -5.74
CA PRO A 53 3.28 17.52 -4.75
C PRO A 53 3.80 16.84 -3.47
N CYS A 54 4.72 15.88 -3.59
CA CYS A 54 5.32 15.19 -2.45
C CYS A 54 6.16 16.14 -1.60
N ALA A 55 7.07 16.90 -2.23
CA ALA A 55 7.94 17.87 -1.58
C ALA A 55 7.15 18.91 -0.79
N LEU A 56 6.08 19.41 -1.39
CA LEU A 56 5.27 20.46 -0.79
C LEU A 56 4.41 19.94 0.37
N THR A 57 3.90 18.72 0.24
CA THR A 57 2.97 18.15 1.22
C THR A 57 3.64 17.30 2.30
N GLY A 58 4.95 17.06 2.24
CA GLY A 58 5.63 16.13 3.17
C GLY A 58 5.25 14.67 2.90
N GLY A 59 5.05 14.30 1.63
CA GLY A 59 4.67 12.94 1.21
C GLY A 59 3.17 12.63 1.23
N ARG A 60 2.34 13.46 1.87
CA ARG A 60 0.90 13.21 2.07
C ARG A 60 0.07 13.12 0.79
N SER A 61 0.44 13.86 -0.26
CA SER A 61 -0.30 13.92 -1.52
C SER A 61 -0.62 12.56 -2.12
N THR A 62 0.35 11.65 -2.17
CA THR A 62 0.12 10.30 -2.72
C THR A 62 -0.72 9.46 -1.78
N LEU A 63 -0.53 9.57 -0.46
CA LEU A 63 -1.28 8.80 0.54
C LEU A 63 -2.79 9.10 0.49
N VAL A 64 -3.18 10.36 0.25
CA VAL A 64 -4.59 10.72 0.02
C VAL A 64 -5.17 10.03 -1.21
N ALA A 65 -4.39 9.93 -2.29
CA ALA A 65 -4.82 9.24 -3.49
C ALA A 65 -4.94 7.72 -3.28
N LEU A 66 -4.00 7.10 -2.53
CA LEU A 66 -4.05 5.68 -2.18
C LEU A 66 -5.26 5.35 -1.30
N ASP A 67 -5.59 6.21 -0.34
CA ASP A 67 -6.80 6.08 0.47
C ASP A 67 -8.06 6.06 -0.41
N GLY A 68 -8.14 6.99 -1.37
CA GLY A 68 -9.21 7.06 -2.36
C GLY A 68 -9.31 5.83 -3.28
N MET A 69 -8.20 5.11 -3.48
CA MET A 69 -8.12 3.85 -4.22
C MET A 69 -8.48 2.62 -3.36
N GLY A 70 -8.76 2.82 -2.07
CA GLY A 70 -9.16 1.76 -1.14
C GLY A 70 -8.01 0.85 -0.73
N TYR A 71 -6.81 1.40 -0.51
CA TYR A 71 -5.72 0.67 0.13
C TYR A 71 -6.06 0.41 1.60
N ASP A 72 -5.74 -0.80 2.08
CA ASP A 72 -5.92 -1.17 3.48
C ASP A 72 -4.78 -0.62 4.34
N ALA A 73 -3.55 -0.64 3.82
CA ALA A 73 -2.41 0.00 4.46
C ALA A 73 -1.32 0.45 3.48
N ALA A 74 -0.50 1.40 3.92
CA ALA A 74 0.70 1.84 3.21
C ALA A 74 1.88 1.96 4.17
N ASN A 75 3.04 1.41 3.79
CA ASN A 75 4.28 1.68 4.51
C ASN A 75 4.74 3.12 4.24
N ILE A 76 4.77 3.95 5.28
CA ILE A 76 5.16 5.36 5.17
C ILE A 76 6.64 5.61 5.45
N VAL A 77 7.40 4.62 5.93
CA VAL A 77 8.81 4.78 6.30
C VAL A 77 9.64 5.27 5.11
N GLY A 78 10.30 6.41 5.30
CA GLY A 78 11.15 7.05 4.30
C GLY A 78 10.38 7.75 3.14
N SER A 79 9.05 7.71 3.13
CA SER A 79 8.24 8.32 2.06
C SER A 79 7.34 9.47 2.54
N ALA A 80 7.13 9.59 3.84
CA ALA A 80 6.43 10.68 4.49
C ALA A 80 7.23 11.17 5.71
N ASP A 81 7.05 12.45 6.08
CA ASP A 81 7.66 12.99 7.31
C ASP A 81 6.90 12.54 8.56
N ASP A 82 7.52 12.68 9.74
CA ASP A 82 6.90 12.28 11.02
C ASP A 82 5.57 13.02 11.28
N ASP A 83 5.47 14.23 10.75
CA ASP A 83 4.28 15.07 10.79
C ASP A 83 3.13 14.55 9.92
N ALA A 84 3.42 13.76 8.89
CA ALA A 84 2.43 13.30 7.92
C ALA A 84 1.38 12.41 8.58
N ARG A 85 1.80 11.53 9.49
CA ARG A 85 0.88 10.69 10.28
C ARG A 85 -0.05 11.54 11.12
N ILE A 86 0.46 12.55 11.82
CA ILE A 86 -0.36 13.43 12.68
C ILE A 86 -1.37 14.21 11.83
N LYS A 87 -0.93 14.72 10.69
CA LYS A 87 -1.76 15.55 9.80
C LYS A 87 -2.77 14.74 8.99
N LEU A 88 -2.45 13.51 8.63
CA LEU A 88 -3.37 12.61 7.93
C LEU A 88 -4.29 11.87 8.91
N GLY A 89 -3.80 11.50 10.09
CA GLY A 89 -4.54 10.95 11.23
C GLY A 89 -5.86 10.27 10.86
N ASP A 90 -6.95 10.81 11.42
CA ASP A 90 -8.33 10.33 11.20
C ASP A 90 -8.93 10.78 9.85
N ASN A 91 -8.18 11.49 9.00
CA ASN A 91 -8.66 11.97 7.69
C ASN A 91 -8.51 10.93 6.57
N VAL A 92 -7.82 9.82 6.83
CA VAL A 92 -7.70 8.68 5.90
C VAL A 92 -8.23 7.42 6.58
N ARG A 93 -8.81 6.51 5.79
CA ARG A 93 -9.26 5.19 6.26
C ARG A 93 -8.14 4.16 6.20
N MET A 94 -7.26 4.27 5.22
CA MET A 94 -6.05 3.46 5.07
C MET A 94 -5.16 3.62 6.31
N ILE A 95 -4.66 2.51 6.83
CA ILE A 95 -3.69 2.56 7.93
C ILE A 95 -2.31 2.94 7.40
N LEU A 96 -1.76 4.02 7.94
CA LEU A 96 -0.37 4.35 7.73
C LEU A 96 0.47 3.43 8.60
N VAL A 97 1.38 2.64 8.01
CA VAL A 97 2.21 1.67 8.73
C VAL A 97 3.65 2.19 8.85
N ASP A 98 4.16 2.19 10.07
CA ASP A 98 5.57 2.43 10.39
C ASP A 98 6.05 1.43 11.46
N ASN A 99 7.16 1.73 12.12
CA ASN A 99 7.76 0.82 13.10
C ASN A 99 6.90 0.67 14.37
N ASP A 100 6.12 1.69 14.72
CA ASP A 100 5.34 1.74 15.95
C ASP A 100 3.86 1.42 15.71
N TYR A 101 3.36 1.64 14.49
CA TYR A 101 1.95 1.48 14.15
C TYR A 101 1.74 0.41 13.08
N PRO A 102 1.46 -0.85 13.46
CA PRO A 102 1.14 -1.91 12.51
C PRO A 102 -0.31 -1.81 12.00
N TRP A 103 -0.59 -2.39 10.83
CA TRP A 103 -1.96 -2.68 10.40
C TRP A 103 -2.40 -4.03 10.98
N ARG A 104 -3.66 -4.11 11.44
CA ARG A 104 -4.26 -5.33 12.01
C ARG A 104 -5.68 -5.50 11.51
N ASP A 105 -6.04 -6.74 11.20
CA ASP A 105 -7.43 -7.16 11.08
C ASP A 105 -7.57 -8.61 11.53
N GLY A 106 -8.22 -8.82 12.67
CA GLY A 106 -8.29 -10.12 13.32
C GLY A 106 -6.90 -10.68 13.63
N ASP A 107 -6.63 -11.87 13.10
CA ASP A 107 -5.39 -12.63 13.22
C ASP A 107 -4.36 -12.31 12.12
N LEU A 108 -4.63 -11.31 11.27
CA LEU A 108 -3.71 -10.81 10.25
C LEU A 108 -3.01 -9.55 10.74
N VAL A 109 -1.70 -9.47 10.52
CA VAL A 109 -0.90 -8.29 10.86
C VAL A 109 0.02 -7.91 9.70
N ALA A 110 0.17 -6.61 9.43
CA ALA A 110 1.15 -6.11 8.48
C ALA A 110 2.04 -5.05 9.15
N THR A 111 3.36 -5.20 9.02
CA THR A 111 4.34 -4.32 9.67
C THR A 111 5.50 -3.96 8.74
N THR A 112 6.30 -2.97 9.14
CA THR A 112 7.64 -2.81 8.59
C THR A 112 8.59 -3.89 9.14
N PRO A 113 9.77 -4.11 8.52
CA PRO A 113 10.75 -5.07 9.05
C PRO A 113 11.35 -4.65 10.39
N ASP A 114 11.41 -3.34 10.64
CA ASP A 114 12.03 -2.75 11.83
C ASP A 114 10.99 -2.40 12.90
N ALA A 115 9.86 -3.11 12.89
CA ALA A 115 8.76 -2.89 13.83
C ALA A 115 9.22 -3.09 15.29
N THR A 116 8.89 -2.12 16.13
CA THR A 116 9.19 -2.10 17.57
C THR A 116 8.08 -2.76 18.39
N THR A 117 6.86 -2.80 17.83
CA THR A 117 5.71 -3.42 18.47
C THR A 117 5.88 -4.93 18.53
N ALA A 118 5.79 -5.49 19.73
CA ALA A 118 5.80 -6.93 19.91
C ALA A 118 4.58 -7.58 19.22
N ILE A 119 4.83 -8.58 18.39
CA ILE A 119 3.80 -9.41 17.77
C ILE A 119 3.86 -10.78 18.45
N ASN A 120 2.76 -11.20 19.07
CA ASN A 120 2.66 -12.55 19.59
C ASN A 120 2.45 -13.54 18.43
N PRO A 121 3.41 -14.43 18.11
CA PRO A 121 3.30 -15.36 16.97
C PRO A 121 2.16 -16.38 17.12
N ASP A 122 1.71 -16.63 18.35
CA ASP A 122 0.63 -17.58 18.65
C ASP A 122 -0.77 -17.01 18.36
N GLU A 123 -0.89 -15.68 18.31
CA GLU A 123 -2.16 -14.98 18.06
C GLU A 123 -2.38 -14.62 16.58
N ILE A 124 -1.37 -14.83 15.74
CA ILE A 124 -1.41 -14.46 14.32
C ILE A 124 -1.50 -15.70 13.43
N THR A 125 -2.28 -15.60 12.38
CA THR A 125 -2.33 -16.58 11.28
C THR A 125 -1.39 -16.19 10.15
N LEU A 126 -1.20 -14.89 9.93
CA LEU A 126 -0.33 -14.36 8.87
C LEU A 126 0.29 -13.03 9.29
N HIS A 127 1.60 -12.91 9.11
CA HIS A 127 2.36 -11.67 9.27
C HIS A 127 2.92 -11.21 7.93
N ILE A 128 2.50 -10.04 7.45
CA ILE A 128 2.89 -9.48 6.16
C ILE A 128 3.96 -8.41 6.38
N VAL A 129 5.12 -8.56 5.75
CA VAL A 129 6.20 -7.57 5.84
C VAL A 129 6.07 -6.56 4.69
N LEU A 130 5.73 -5.31 5.02
CA LEU A 130 5.52 -4.22 4.07
C LEU A 130 6.84 -3.58 3.62
N ARG A 131 7.77 -4.39 3.11
CA ARG A 131 8.98 -3.94 2.42
C ARG A 131 9.25 -4.88 1.25
N PRO A 132 9.62 -4.36 0.07
CA PRO A 132 9.96 -5.22 -1.06
C PRO A 132 11.11 -6.17 -0.69
N ALA A 133 10.92 -7.44 -1.00
CA ALA A 133 11.93 -8.48 -0.97
C ALA A 133 12.41 -8.84 -2.39
N SER A 134 13.46 -9.65 -2.50
CA SER A 134 13.92 -10.17 -3.80
C SER A 134 12.92 -11.15 -4.42
N THR A 135 12.19 -11.90 -3.59
CA THR A 135 11.21 -12.91 -4.00
C THR A 135 10.04 -12.95 -3.03
N THR A 136 8.85 -13.30 -3.55
CA THR A 136 7.67 -13.57 -2.73
C THR A 136 7.81 -14.93 -2.08
N ARG A 137 7.65 -15.00 -0.76
CA ARG A 137 7.76 -16.26 0.00
C ARG A 137 7.08 -16.18 1.35
N LEU A 138 6.68 -17.35 1.86
CA LEU A 138 6.42 -17.56 3.27
C LEU A 138 7.69 -18.09 3.95
N ASP A 139 8.02 -17.53 5.12
CA ASP A 139 9.25 -17.83 5.86
C ASP A 139 9.00 -17.69 7.37
N GLY A 140 10.04 -17.91 8.16
CA GLY A 140 9.99 -17.92 9.63
C GLY A 140 9.84 -19.33 10.20
N PRO A 141 10.11 -19.50 11.51
CA PRO A 141 10.05 -20.82 12.17
C PRO A 141 8.63 -21.43 12.17
N ASP A 142 7.61 -20.58 12.05
CA ASP A 142 6.20 -20.93 12.00
C ASP A 142 5.62 -20.92 10.56
N GLY A 143 6.41 -20.49 9.57
CA GLY A 143 5.97 -20.34 8.18
C GLY A 143 4.88 -19.29 7.98
N LYS A 144 4.67 -18.37 8.93
CA LYS A 144 3.57 -17.40 8.91
C LYS A 144 3.97 -16.03 8.35
N ARG A 145 5.26 -15.79 8.06
CA ARG A 145 5.73 -14.47 7.60
C ARG A 145 5.79 -14.41 6.09
N LEU A 146 4.94 -13.57 5.51
CA LEU A 146 4.89 -13.28 4.08
C LEU A 146 5.82 -12.11 3.74
N PHE A 147 6.77 -12.39 2.87
CA PHE A 147 7.57 -11.40 2.17
C PHE A 147 7.05 -11.27 0.74
N LEU A 148 6.93 -10.03 0.26
CA LEU A 148 6.41 -9.72 -1.07
C LEU A 148 7.55 -9.25 -1.97
N ALA A 149 7.68 -9.81 -3.18
CA ALA A 149 8.69 -9.37 -4.14
C ALA A 149 8.51 -7.89 -4.51
N GLY A 150 9.61 -7.16 -4.69
CA GLY A 150 9.54 -5.82 -5.25
C GLY A 150 8.93 -5.79 -6.65
N VAL A 151 8.10 -4.77 -6.91
CA VAL A 151 7.48 -4.50 -8.21
C VAL A 151 7.80 -3.07 -8.64
N GLY A 152 7.79 -2.80 -9.95
CA GLY A 152 7.94 -1.45 -10.47
C GLY A 152 6.73 -0.56 -10.20
N GLY A 153 6.89 0.77 -10.27
CA GLY A 153 5.81 1.73 -10.07
C GLY A 153 4.69 1.71 -11.14
N GLU A 154 4.84 0.89 -12.18
CA GLU A 154 3.84 0.61 -13.21
C GLU A 154 3.35 -0.85 -13.14
N GLN A 155 3.53 -1.50 -12.00
CA GLN A 155 3.16 -2.90 -11.79
C GLN A 155 2.30 -3.06 -10.53
N VAL A 156 1.48 -4.11 -10.52
CA VAL A 156 0.75 -4.57 -9.35
C VAL A 156 1.16 -6.02 -9.08
N GLY A 157 1.66 -6.30 -7.89
CA GLY A 157 1.85 -7.68 -7.45
C GLY A 157 0.55 -8.27 -6.93
N SER A 158 0.34 -9.56 -7.15
CA SER A 158 -0.78 -10.32 -6.58
C SER A 158 -0.29 -11.63 -5.97
N VAL A 159 -0.80 -11.96 -4.80
CA VAL A 159 -0.49 -13.19 -4.07
C VAL A 159 -1.79 -13.84 -3.61
N GLY A 160 -2.03 -15.09 -4.01
CA GLY A 160 -3.09 -15.92 -3.48
C GLY A 160 -2.58 -16.79 -2.33
N LEU A 161 -3.32 -16.76 -1.23
CA LEU A 161 -3.06 -17.51 -0.02
C LEU A 161 -4.26 -18.36 0.34
N LYS A 162 -3.96 -19.51 0.93
CA LYS A 162 -4.94 -20.35 1.60
C LYS A 162 -4.69 -20.29 3.10
N LEU A 163 -5.64 -19.71 3.83
CA LEU A 163 -5.61 -19.65 5.29
C LEU A 163 -6.37 -20.84 5.88
N MET A 164 -5.78 -21.45 6.90
CA MET A 164 -6.32 -22.62 7.61
C MET A 164 -6.08 -22.44 9.11
N ASN A 165 -7.09 -22.70 9.95
CA ASN A 165 -7.02 -22.42 11.38
C ASN A 165 -5.89 -23.17 12.12
N ASP A 166 -5.52 -24.37 11.66
CA ASP A 166 -4.60 -25.26 12.37
C ASP A 166 -3.36 -25.62 11.54
N CYS A 167 -3.11 -24.90 10.44
CA CYS A 167 -1.98 -25.15 9.56
C CYS A 167 -1.35 -23.82 9.13
N PRO A 168 -0.02 -23.78 8.90
CA PRO A 168 0.61 -22.61 8.32
C PRO A 168 -0.09 -22.18 7.02
N PRO A 169 -0.16 -20.87 6.75
CA PRO A 169 -0.71 -20.38 5.48
C PRO A 169 0.05 -21.02 4.31
N GLN A 170 -0.65 -21.25 3.21
CA GLN A 170 -0.04 -21.77 1.99
C GLN A 170 -0.06 -20.71 0.90
N LEU A 171 1.11 -20.46 0.31
CA LEU A 171 1.25 -19.66 -0.90
C LEU A 171 0.80 -20.50 -2.10
N ILE A 172 -0.31 -20.08 -2.71
CA ILE A 172 -0.91 -20.79 -3.84
C ILE A 172 -0.33 -20.28 -5.16
N ASP A 173 -0.28 -18.96 -5.31
CA ASP A 173 0.29 -18.31 -6.49
C ASP A 173 0.88 -16.93 -6.18
N HIS A 174 1.75 -16.48 -7.08
CA HIS A 174 2.28 -15.13 -7.14
C HIS A 174 2.37 -14.70 -8.59
N ALA A 175 1.95 -13.48 -8.88
CA ALA A 175 2.08 -12.87 -10.20
C ALA A 175 2.39 -11.38 -10.07
N VAL A 176 3.01 -10.83 -11.12
CA VAL A 176 3.23 -9.39 -11.30
C VAL A 176 2.52 -8.98 -12.58
N HIS A 177 1.68 -7.97 -12.49
CA HIS A 177 0.83 -7.50 -13.58
C HIS A 177 1.30 -6.12 -14.04
N ASP A 178 1.66 -6.01 -15.31
CA ASP A 178 2.07 -4.74 -15.90
C ASP A 178 0.88 -3.82 -16.20
N LEU A 179 1.06 -2.53 -15.94
CA LEU A 179 0.13 -1.49 -16.35
C LEU A 179 0.28 -1.20 -17.85
N LEU A 180 -0.57 -1.85 -18.66
CA LEU A 180 -0.54 -1.65 -20.11
C LEU A 180 -0.77 -0.18 -20.50
N PRO A 181 0.00 0.38 -21.46
CA PRO A 181 -0.18 1.75 -21.99
C PRO A 181 -1.61 2.09 -22.41
N THR A 182 -2.38 1.09 -22.84
CA THR A 182 -3.75 1.20 -23.32
C THR A 182 -4.81 1.11 -22.22
N THR A 183 -4.44 0.89 -20.95
CA THR A 183 -5.39 0.87 -19.84
C THR A 183 -6.02 2.25 -19.66
N PHE A 184 -7.35 2.32 -19.78
CA PHE A 184 -8.11 3.55 -19.59
C PHE A 184 -8.05 4.04 -18.13
N PRO A 185 -7.89 5.36 -17.92
CA PRO A 185 -7.89 5.94 -16.57
C PRO A 185 -9.28 5.86 -15.95
N ASP A 186 -9.34 5.55 -14.65
CA ASP A 186 -10.57 5.62 -13.90
C ASP A 186 -10.98 7.09 -13.62
N PRO A 187 -12.21 7.51 -13.95
CA PRO A 187 -12.65 8.89 -13.80
C PRO A 187 -12.78 9.33 -12.33
N THR A 188 -13.12 8.41 -11.42
CA THR A 188 -13.25 8.73 -9.98
C THR A 188 -11.88 9.06 -9.39
N ILE A 189 -10.87 8.25 -9.69
CA ILE A 189 -9.50 8.51 -9.21
C ILE A 189 -8.87 9.71 -9.91
N SER A 190 -9.23 9.98 -11.17
CA SER A 190 -8.82 11.20 -11.87
C SER A 190 -9.24 12.46 -11.09
N GLY A 191 -10.48 12.50 -10.59
CA GLY A 191 -10.96 13.60 -9.76
C GLY A 191 -10.18 13.78 -8.45
N ILE A 192 -9.79 12.68 -7.80
CA ILE A 192 -8.95 12.71 -6.58
C ILE A 192 -7.55 13.25 -6.89
N VAL A 193 -6.96 12.83 -8.00
CA VAL A 193 -5.64 13.33 -8.44
C VAL A 193 -5.68 14.82 -8.75
N GLU A 194 -6.73 15.30 -9.42
CA GLU A 194 -6.94 16.72 -9.68
C GLU A 194 -7.08 17.52 -8.38
N PHE A 195 -7.85 17.00 -7.41
CA PHE A 195 -7.98 17.60 -6.08
C PHE A 195 -6.62 17.70 -5.37
N VAL A 196 -5.84 16.62 -5.32
CA VAL A 196 -4.50 16.61 -4.71
C VAL A 196 -3.58 17.65 -5.35
N ARG A 197 -3.62 17.77 -6.69
CA ARG A 197 -2.85 18.80 -7.42
C ARG A 197 -3.33 20.21 -7.08
N ALA A 198 -4.64 20.44 -6.99
CA ALA A 198 -5.20 21.74 -6.65
C ALA A 198 -4.78 22.18 -5.23
N GLU A 199 -4.86 21.27 -4.26
CA GLU A 199 -4.42 21.51 -2.88
C GLU A 199 -2.92 21.81 -2.80
N ALA A 200 -2.09 21.09 -3.57
CA ALA A 200 -0.67 21.40 -3.68
C ALA A 200 -0.46 22.83 -4.24
N ARG A 201 -1.12 23.22 -5.33
CA ARG A 201 -1.02 24.60 -5.86
C ARG A 201 -1.45 25.65 -4.84
N TYR A 202 -2.51 25.37 -4.08
CA TYR A 202 -3.00 26.27 -3.04
C TYR A 202 -1.97 26.44 -1.90
N ALA A 203 -1.39 25.33 -1.42
CA ALA A 203 -0.36 25.36 -0.38
C ALA A 203 0.90 26.13 -0.82
N GLU A 204 1.31 25.99 -2.09
CA GLU A 204 2.46 26.69 -2.67
C GLU A 204 2.23 28.21 -2.66
N LYS A 205 1.08 28.66 -3.15
CA LYS A 205 0.69 30.09 -3.13
C LYS A 205 0.70 30.67 -1.72
N ARG A 206 0.21 29.91 -0.73
CA ARG A 206 0.20 30.34 0.68
C ARG A 206 1.59 30.45 1.29
N ARG A 207 2.55 29.64 0.86
CA ARG A 207 3.95 29.75 1.31
C ARG A 207 4.62 30.98 0.68
N GLY A 208 4.41 31.21 -0.62
CA GLY A 208 4.95 32.37 -1.33
C GLY A 208 4.35 33.72 -0.91
N ALA A 209 3.13 33.75 -0.37
CA ALA A 209 2.52 34.97 0.18
C ALA A 209 3.02 35.35 1.59
N LYS A 210 3.81 34.48 2.23
CA LYS A 210 4.36 34.68 3.59
C LYS A 210 5.86 35.03 3.60
N SER A 211 6.48 35.09 2.43
CA SER A 211 7.87 35.49 2.18
C SER A 211 7.92 36.88 1.60
#